data_AF-A0A382YJM4-F1
#
_entry.id   AF-A0A382YJM4-F1
#
_cell.length_a   1.000
_cell.length_b   1.000
_cell.length_c   1.000
_cell.angle_alpha   90.00
_cell.angle_beta   90.00
_cell.angle_gamma   90.00
#
_symmetry.space_group_name_H-M   'P 1'
#
loop_
_entity.id
_entity.type
_entity.pdbx_description
1 polymer ?
#
loop_
_entity_poly.entity_id
_entity_poly.type
_entity_poly.pdbx_seq_one_letter_code
_entity_poly.pdbx_strand_id
1 'polypeptide(L)' 'MRPYLFTSESVSEGHPDKVCDRISDMVVDSYLLRDPNSRVACETLTTTNRVVLAGEVRGPSI' A
#
# COMPACT_ATOMS: atom_id res chain seq x y z
N MET A 1 33.78 -3.64 -22.71
CA MET A 1 32.52 -3.03 -22.22
C MET A 1 32.83 -1.61 -21.77
N ARG A 2 31.94 -0.64 -22.03
CA ARG A 2 32.08 0.72 -21.47
C ARG A 2 31.65 0.71 -20.00
N PRO A 3 32.27 1.49 -19.11
CA PRO A 3 31.78 1.64 -17.74
C PRO A 3 30.37 2.22 -17.75
N TYR A 4 29.46 1.59 -17.02
CA TYR A 4 28.06 2.00 -16.82
C TYR A 4 27.90 2.47 -15.38
N LEU A 5 27.39 3.69 -15.18
CA LEU A 5 27.08 4.22 -13.86
C LEU A 5 25.59 4.02 -13.57
N PHE A 6 25.29 3.31 -12.50
CA PHE A 6 23.94 3.07 -12.00
C PHE A 6 23.80 3.59 -10.58
N THR A 7 22.65 4.20 -10.28
CA THR A 7 22.28 4.68 -8.95
C THR A 7 20.87 4.24 -8.63
N SER A 8 20.64 3.90 -7.36
CA SER A 8 19.34 3.52 -6.82
C SER A 8 19.19 4.14 -5.43
N GLU A 9 17.94 4.30 -4.99
CA GLU A 9 17.58 4.81 -3.68
C GLU A 9 16.53 3.92 -3.01
N SER A 10 16.36 4.12 -1.71
CA SER A 10 15.35 3.45 -0.90
C SER A 10 14.94 4.38 0.25
N VAL A 11 13.74 4.18 0.78
CA VAL A 11 13.21 4.93 1.91
C VAL A 11 12.82 3.97 3.03
N SER A 12 12.89 4.42 4.28
CA SER A 12 12.52 3.61 5.44
C SER A 12 11.01 3.42 5.54
N GLU A 13 10.58 2.50 6.40
CA GLU A 13 9.16 2.26 6.68
C GLU A 13 8.41 3.47 7.23
N GLY A 14 9.11 4.46 7.79
CA GLY A 14 8.53 5.69 8.31
C GLY A 14 8.30 6.77 7.24
N HIS A 15 8.77 6.56 6.00
CA HIS A 15 8.46 7.46 4.89
C HIS A 15 6.94 7.47 4.66
N PRO A 16 6.28 8.63 4.51
CA PRO A 16 4.82 8.71 4.42
C PRO A 16 4.25 7.82 3.32
N ASP A 17 4.91 7.74 2.16
CA ASP A 17 4.49 6.84 1.08
C ASP A 17 4.56 5.36 1.50
N LYS A 18 5.60 4.93 2.22
CA LYS A 18 5.69 3.56 2.74
C LYS A 18 4.68 3.27 3.84
N VAL A 19 4.29 4.29 4.61
CA VAL A 19 3.19 4.19 5.57
C VAL A 19 1.86 4.00 4.83
N CYS A 20 1.62 4.75 3.74
CA CYS A 20 0.45 4.55 2.88
C CYS A 20 0.41 3.14 2.30
N ASP A 21 1.53 2.67 1.72
CA ASP A 21 1.68 1.31 1.17
C ASP A 21 1.29 0.27 2.23
N ARG A 22 1.88 0.37 3.43
CA ARG A 22 1.63 -0.58 4.53
C ARG A 22 0.16 -0.60 4.95
N ILE A 23 -0.48 0.56 5.06
CA ILE A 23 -1.89 0.65 5.43
C ILE A 23 -2.77 0.03 4.33
N SER A 24 -2.50 0.34 3.06
CA SER A 24 -3.21 -0.26 1.93
C SER A 24 -3.06 -1.79 1.90
N ASP A 25 -1.85 -2.30 2.09
CA ASP A 25 -1.58 -3.74 2.15
C ASP A 25 -2.29 -4.41 3.33
N MET A 26 -2.36 -3.77 4.49
CA MET A 26 -3.14 -4.30 5.63
C MET A 26 -4.63 -4.44 5.33
N VAL A 27 -5.19 -3.55 4.50
CA VAL A 27 -6.58 -3.70 4.03
C VAL A 27 -6.68 -4.91 3.09
N VAL A 28 -5.75 -5.06 2.14
CA VAL A 28 -5.69 -6.23 1.24
C VAL A 28 -5.60 -7.53 2.05
N ASP A 29 -4.68 -7.59 3.02
CA ASP A 29 -4.50 -8.74 3.91
C ASP A 29 -5.80 -9.07 4.67
N SER A 30 -6.48 -8.05 5.20
CA SER A 30 -7.73 -8.24 5.96
C SER A 30 -8.83 -8.90 5.12
N TYR A 31 -8.91 -8.58 3.83
CA TYR A 31 -9.84 -9.20 2.88
C TYR A 31 -9.36 -10.60 2.46
N LEU A 32 -8.10 -10.76 2.07
CA LEU A 32 -7.54 -12.02 1.59
C LEU A 32 -7.51 -13.11 2.68
N LEU A 33 -7.36 -12.72 3.95
CA LEU A 33 -7.47 -13.62 5.10
C LEU A 33 -8.86 -14.27 5.22
N ARG A 34 -9.92 -13.57 4.78
CA ARG A 34 -11.30 -14.08 4.86
C ARG A 34 -11.78 -14.70 3.55
N ASP A 35 -11.38 -14.15 2.41
CA ASP A 35 -11.67 -14.70 1.07
C ASP A 35 -10.48 -14.46 0.13
N PRO A 36 -9.75 -15.52 -0.26
CA PRO A 36 -8.63 -15.43 -1.21
C PRO A 36 -9.00 -14.89 -2.59
N ASN A 37 -10.29 -14.85 -2.96
CA ASN A 37 -10.78 -14.31 -4.24
C ASN A 37 -11.24 -12.84 -4.14
N SER A 38 -11.03 -12.20 -2.99
CA SER A 38 -11.33 -10.78 -2.79
C SER A 38 -10.61 -9.92 -3.83
N ARG A 39 -11.29 -8.85 -4.26
CA ARG A 39 -10.68 -7.80 -5.10
C ARG A 39 -10.66 -6.52 -4.29
N VAL A 40 -9.46 -6.01 -4.04
CA VAL A 40 -9.23 -4.82 -3.22
C VAL A 40 -8.35 -3.87 -4.02
N ALA A 41 -8.84 -2.65 -4.21
CA ALA A 41 -8.11 -1.52 -4.76
C ALA A 41 -8.19 -0.39 -3.73
N CYS A 42 -7.42 -0.52 -2.64
CA CYS A 42 -7.40 0.43 -1.55
C CYS A 42 -6.24 1.42 -1.72
N GLU A 43 -6.56 2.70 -1.83
CA GLU A 43 -5.60 3.80 -1.92
C GLU A 43 -5.56 4.55 -0.59
N THR A 44 -4.35 4.79 -0.08
CA THR A 44 -4.14 5.51 1.18
C THR A 44 -3.46 6.84 0.91
N LEU A 45 -4.08 7.93 1.34
CA LEU A 45 -3.49 9.27 1.33
C LEU A 45 -3.24 9.71 2.76
N THR A 46 -2.03 10.20 3.04
CA THR A 46 -1.68 10.74 4.36
C THR A 46 -1.18 12.16 4.27
N THR A 47 -1.55 12.96 5.26
CA THR A 47 -1.00 14.30 5.48
C THR A 47 -1.07 14.63 6.97
N THR A 48 -0.69 15.85 7.37
CA THR A 48 -0.69 16.26 8.77
C THR A 48 -2.03 15.98 9.43
N ASN A 49 -2.02 15.13 10.47
CA ASN A 49 -3.19 14.71 11.25
C ASN A 49 -4.35 14.14 10.43
N ARG A 50 -4.06 13.53 9.27
CA ARG A 50 -5.11 12.96 8.43
C ARG A 50 -4.63 11.73 7.67
N VAL A 51 -5.47 10.70 7.68
CA VAL A 51 -5.38 9.53 6.82
C VAL A 51 -6.71 9.40 6.09
N VAL A 52 -6.68 9.21 4.78
CA VAL A 52 -7.86 8.98 3.95
C VAL A 52 -7.67 7.65 3.24
N LEU A 53 -8.62 6.74 3.44
CA LEU A 53 -8.73 5.51 2.66
C LEU A 53 -9.79 5.73 1.58
N ALA A 54 -9.45 5.39 0.35
CA ALA A 54 -10.33 5.51 -0.81
C ALA A 54 -10.19 4.28 -1.71
N GLY A 55 -11.13 4.11 -2.63
CA GLY A 55 -11.09 3.05 -3.64
C GLY A 55 -12.23 2.05 -3.49
N GLU A 56 -12.00 0.83 -3.95
CA GLU A 56 -13.06 -0.16 -4.16
C GLU A 56 -12.71 -1.51 -3.57
N VAL A 57 -13.72 -2.19 -3.03
CA VAL A 57 -13.60 -3.54 -2.46
C VAL A 57 -14.73 -4.43 -2.94
N ARG A 58 -14.39 -5.67 -3.26
CA ARG A 58 -15.34 -6.74 -3.52
C ARG A 58 -14.88 -7.98 -2.78
N GLY A 59 -15.54 -8.28 -1.67
CA GLY A 59 -15.18 -9.37 -0.78
C GLY A 59 -16.16 -9.47 0.39
N PRO A 60 -15.83 -10.25 1.43
CA PRO A 60 -16.67 -10.41 2.60
C PRO A 60 -16.89 -9.08 3.35
N SER A 61 -18.00 -8.98 4.08
CA SER A 61 -18.20 -7.89 5.04
C SER A 61 -17.20 -8.08 6.19
N ILE A 62 -16.28 -7.13 6.36
CA ILE A 62 -15.22 -7.19 7.37
C ILE A 62 -15.29 -6.11 8.42
#